data_AF-A0A6C0ANL6-F1
#
_entry.id   AF-A0A6C0ANL6-F1
#
_cell.length_a   1.000
_cell.length_b   1.000
_cell.length_c   1.000
_cell.angle_alpha   90.00
_cell.angle_beta   90.00
_cell.angle_gamma   90.00
#
_symmetry.space_group_name_H-M   'P 1'
#
loop_
_entity.id
_entity.type
_entity.pdbx_description
1 polymer ?
#
loop_
_entity_poly.entity_id
_entity_poly.type
_entity_poly.pdbx_seq_one_letter_code
_entity_poly.pdbx_strand_id
1 'polypeptide(L)'
;MEFSLGVSRAKLVKYGPRDINGCKIKAKAKTKAKVKVKAKVKSKNLQSFGKQSNNKMHMGPFWHLPRALEVSDSVNYKFSIISHICSYSKLKDTIASNIRSIRFNFTKTSATGWIYKPSPAIKSQIRAYYAKQELEWNTVRGLYLCIFKTKRLLSPLIYKWRIAQCLRRVKNTEDPVTLEVPKKLVRIIDFANKISFVYEANTIRRAIENRILLSDYMFAEPQDPVNLLTNLPLTYAQLMSVIFQCKTLGEYSWILEELKNRNCSLAKFILYNSRRINIEAIRAFFKKSNRIIMDTVIDFLRLEADYAEMASHKVVSFILAYDSVPENITVRKWINHTRDWYIAKELNNPELLKRIDIETEILLDAIYKEF
;
A
#
# COMPACT_ATOMS: atom_id res chain seq x y z
N MET A 1 -6.95 -15.80 -45.41
CA MET A 1 -6.27 -16.52 -44.32
C MET A 1 -7.07 -16.28 -43.05
N GLU A 2 -8.07 -17.14 -42.82
CA GLU A 2 -8.98 -17.06 -41.68
C GLU A 2 -8.47 -17.99 -40.59
N PHE A 3 -8.19 -17.45 -39.40
CA PHE A 3 -7.89 -18.24 -38.21
C PHE A 3 -9.19 -18.44 -37.43
N SER A 4 -9.72 -19.67 -37.47
CA SER A 4 -10.78 -20.12 -36.59
C SER A 4 -10.16 -20.53 -35.23
N LEU A 5 -10.56 -19.84 -34.16
CA LEU A 5 -10.22 -20.24 -32.79
C LEU A 5 -11.42 -21.00 -32.21
N GLY A 6 -11.26 -22.32 -32.13
CA GLY A 6 -12.19 -23.23 -31.48
C GLY A 6 -12.25 -23.00 -29.97
N VAL A 7 -13.43 -22.61 -29.47
CA VAL A 7 -13.72 -22.51 -28.05
C VAL A 7 -14.27 -23.85 -27.56
N SER A 8 -13.44 -24.60 -26.83
CA SER A 8 -13.86 -25.80 -26.11
C SER A 8 -14.71 -25.44 -24.88
N ARG A 9 -15.99 -25.81 -24.91
CA ARG A 9 -16.94 -25.71 -23.78
C ARG A 9 -16.56 -26.70 -22.68
N ALA A 10 -16.12 -26.20 -21.53
CA ALA A 10 -16.03 -26.99 -20.30
C ALA A 10 -17.43 -27.19 -19.69
N LYS A 11 -17.80 -28.45 -19.45
CA LYS A 11 -19.06 -28.85 -18.79
C LYS A 11 -19.03 -28.45 -17.31
N LEU A 12 -19.99 -27.61 -16.90
CA LEU A 12 -20.32 -27.31 -15.51
C LEU A 12 -20.94 -28.56 -14.85
N VAL A 13 -20.22 -29.14 -13.87
CA VAL A 13 -20.74 -30.18 -12.98
C VAL A 13 -21.63 -29.49 -11.94
N LYS A 14 -22.95 -29.72 -12.03
CA LYS A 14 -23.93 -29.33 -11.01
C LYS A 14 -23.80 -30.27 -9.81
N TYR A 15 -23.38 -29.75 -8.66
CA TYR A 15 -23.56 -30.42 -7.38
C TYR A 15 -24.96 -30.12 -6.85
N GLY A 16 -25.80 -31.15 -6.77
CA GLY A 16 -27.12 -31.07 -6.13
C GLY A 16 -27.03 -30.98 -4.60
N PRO A 17 -28.11 -30.55 -3.93
CA PRO A 17 -28.16 -30.44 -2.48
C PRO A 17 -28.15 -31.85 -1.86
N ARG A 18 -27.26 -32.08 -0.87
CA ARG A 18 -27.33 -33.27 -0.02
C ARG A 18 -28.30 -32.99 1.12
N ASP A 19 -29.39 -33.75 1.12
CA ASP A 19 -30.29 -33.89 2.27
C ASP A 19 -29.51 -34.48 3.46
N ILE A 20 -29.44 -33.71 4.55
CA ILE A 20 -28.96 -34.20 5.85
C ILE A 20 -30.20 -34.44 6.71
N ASN A 21 -30.76 -35.63 6.57
CA ASN A 21 -31.76 -36.15 7.50
C ASN A 21 -31.08 -36.77 8.72
N GLY A 22 -31.50 -36.30 9.90
CA GLY A 22 -31.78 -37.16 11.05
C GLY A 22 -30.61 -37.65 11.89
N CYS A 23 -30.20 -36.87 12.89
CA CYS A 23 -29.66 -37.44 14.13
C CYS A 23 -30.26 -36.71 15.34
N LYS A 24 -31.39 -37.23 15.84
CA LYS A 24 -31.99 -36.81 17.11
C LYS A 24 -31.15 -37.37 18.27
N ILE A 25 -30.19 -36.59 18.75
CA ILE A 25 -29.51 -36.87 20.02
C ILE A 25 -30.36 -36.27 21.15
N LYS A 26 -31.00 -37.14 21.94
CA LYS A 26 -31.72 -36.76 23.16
C LYS A 26 -30.72 -36.23 24.20
N ALA A 27 -30.71 -34.92 24.43
CA ALA A 27 -29.97 -34.30 25.51
C ALA A 27 -30.66 -34.59 26.86
N LYS A 28 -30.06 -35.46 27.68
CA LYS A 28 -30.41 -35.60 29.10
C LYS A 28 -29.86 -34.38 29.85
N ALA A 29 -30.76 -33.54 30.37
CA ALA A 29 -30.44 -32.45 31.27
C ALA A 29 -29.86 -33.03 32.58
N LYS A 30 -28.53 -32.93 32.77
CA LYS A 30 -27.88 -33.08 34.07
C LYS A 30 -27.67 -31.69 34.65
N THR A 31 -28.56 -31.30 35.57
CA THR A 31 -28.39 -30.18 36.50
C THR A 31 -27.16 -30.43 37.37
N LYS A 32 -26.01 -29.87 36.96
CA LYS A 32 -24.83 -29.75 37.83
C LYS A 32 -24.93 -28.45 38.60
N ALA A 33 -25.08 -28.57 39.92
CA ALA A 33 -25.03 -27.47 40.86
C ALA A 33 -23.72 -26.67 40.67
N LYS A 34 -23.86 -25.37 40.38
CA LYS A 34 -22.75 -24.42 40.32
C LYS A 34 -22.25 -24.16 41.75
N VAL A 35 -21.21 -24.89 42.17
CA VAL A 35 -20.40 -24.50 43.33
C VAL A 35 -19.64 -23.23 42.95
N LYS A 36 -20.07 -22.09 43.51
CA LYS A 36 -19.38 -20.80 43.39
C LYS A 36 -18.08 -20.85 44.22
N VAL A 37 -16.99 -21.33 43.61
CA VAL A 37 -15.65 -21.10 44.16
C VAL A 37 -15.27 -19.64 43.87
N LYS A 38 -15.43 -18.77 44.88
CA LYS A 38 -14.90 -17.40 44.86
C LYS A 38 -13.37 -17.47 44.98
N ALA A 39 -12.68 -17.74 43.88
CA ALA A 39 -11.24 -17.52 43.81
C ALA A 39 -10.97 -16.00 43.75
N LYS A 40 -10.68 -15.39 44.90
CA LYS A 40 -10.07 -14.06 44.98
C LYS A 40 -8.63 -14.17 44.44
N VAL A 41 -8.47 -14.15 43.12
CA VAL A 41 -7.18 -13.90 42.49
C VAL A 41 -6.88 -12.42 42.65
N LYS A 42 -6.05 -12.09 43.66
CA LYS A 42 -5.42 -10.77 43.77
C LYS A 42 -4.54 -10.57 42.53
N SER A 43 -5.08 -9.93 41.50
CA SER A 43 -4.31 -9.47 40.35
C SER A 43 -3.43 -8.30 40.81
N LYS A 44 -2.25 -8.62 41.34
CA LYS A 44 -1.20 -7.63 41.55
C LYS A 44 -0.65 -7.23 40.18
N ASN A 45 -0.96 -5.99 39.79
CA ASN A 45 -0.17 -5.10 38.94
C ASN A 45 0.54 -5.74 37.73
N LEU A 46 -0.22 -5.93 36.65
CA LEU A 46 0.32 -5.99 35.28
C LEU A 46 0.10 -4.66 34.53
N GLN A 47 0.19 -3.54 35.25
CA GLN A 47 0.12 -2.19 34.72
C GLN A 47 1.52 -1.57 34.67
N SER A 48 2.32 -1.92 33.66
CA SER A 48 3.40 -1.06 33.12
C SER A 48 4.18 -1.75 31.99
N PHE A 49 3.55 -1.98 30.84
CA PHE A 49 4.27 -2.36 29.60
C PHE A 49 3.82 -1.53 28.39
N GLY A 50 3.43 -0.27 28.63
CA GLY A 50 2.75 0.54 27.61
C GLY A 50 3.05 2.03 27.63
N LYS A 51 4.20 2.48 28.13
CA LYS A 51 4.71 3.80 27.75
C LYS A 51 5.55 3.62 26.50
N GLN A 52 4.97 3.96 25.35
CA GLN A 52 5.67 4.09 24.08
C GLN A 52 6.76 5.15 24.27
N SER A 53 8.00 4.70 24.47
CA SER A 53 9.15 5.58 24.32
C SER A 53 9.28 5.90 22.83
N ASN A 54 9.60 7.17 22.55
CA ASN A 54 9.98 7.65 21.22
C ASN A 54 10.90 6.62 20.55
N ASN A 55 10.57 6.26 19.30
CA ASN A 55 11.26 5.29 18.44
C ASN A 55 12.75 5.65 18.22
N LYS A 56 13.58 5.56 19.26
CA LYS A 56 15.01 5.32 19.08
C LYS A 56 15.10 3.86 18.64
N MET A 57 15.35 3.68 17.35
CA MET A 57 15.63 2.39 16.73
C MET A 57 16.58 1.62 17.66
N HIS A 58 16.08 0.54 18.27
CA HIS A 58 16.80 -0.19 19.29
C HIS A 58 18.09 -0.72 18.67
N MET A 59 19.24 -0.12 19.00
CA MET A 59 20.57 -0.53 18.53
C MET A 59 21.11 -1.73 19.33
N GLY A 60 20.30 -2.28 20.24
CA GLY A 60 20.65 -3.45 21.03
C GLY A 60 20.59 -4.76 20.23
N PRO A 61 21.17 -5.83 20.76
CA PRO A 61 21.10 -7.17 20.17
C PRO A 61 19.64 -7.58 19.93
N PHE A 62 19.35 -8.08 18.72
CA PHE A 62 17.98 -8.46 18.33
C PHE A 62 17.51 -9.75 19.01
N TRP A 63 18.46 -10.55 19.49
CA TRP A 63 18.21 -11.87 20.04
C TRP A 63 18.86 -12.02 21.40
N HIS A 64 18.08 -12.50 22.35
CA HIS A 64 18.56 -12.90 23.66
C HIS A 64 18.23 -14.36 23.91
N LEU A 65 19.17 -15.05 24.53
CA LEU A 65 18.90 -16.39 25.01
C LEU A 65 17.95 -16.30 26.21
N PRO A 66 16.85 -17.08 26.25
CA PRO A 66 16.01 -17.15 27.43
C PRO A 66 16.84 -17.56 28.65
N ARG A 67 16.76 -16.81 29.76
CA ARG A 67 17.51 -17.10 31.00
C ARG A 67 17.23 -18.50 31.57
N ALA A 68 16.08 -19.08 31.24
CA ALA A 68 15.70 -20.42 31.65
C ALA A 68 16.44 -21.54 30.89
N LEU A 69 17.14 -21.22 29.80
CA LEU A 69 17.92 -22.19 29.07
C LEU A 69 19.36 -22.20 29.61
N GLU A 70 19.67 -23.22 30.40
CA GLU A 70 21.03 -23.45 30.89
C GLU A 70 21.91 -23.94 29.75
N VAL A 71 22.85 -23.10 29.33
CA VAL A 71 23.89 -23.41 28.35
C VAL A 71 25.24 -23.02 28.93
N SER A 72 26.33 -23.60 28.42
CA SER A 72 27.67 -23.18 28.84
C SER A 72 27.95 -21.72 28.50
N ASP A 73 28.79 -21.06 29.31
CA ASP A 73 29.18 -19.66 29.08
C ASP A 73 29.80 -19.45 27.69
N SER A 74 30.53 -20.44 27.18
CA SER A 74 31.07 -20.44 25.81
C SER A 74 29.96 -20.36 24.75
N VAL A 75 28.90 -21.15 24.89
CA VAL A 75 27.74 -21.12 23.98
C VAL A 75 27.01 -19.78 24.09
N ASN A 76 26.81 -19.26 25.31
CA ASN A 76 26.16 -17.97 25.54
C ASN A 76 26.97 -16.81 24.90
N TYR A 77 28.28 -16.81 25.09
CA TYR A 77 29.18 -15.84 24.46
C TYR A 77 29.11 -15.91 22.92
N LYS A 78 29.24 -17.11 22.34
CA LYS A 78 29.09 -17.31 20.88
C LYS A 78 27.73 -16.86 20.35
N PHE A 79 26.66 -17.10 21.11
CA PHE A 79 25.32 -16.64 20.76
C PHE A 79 25.24 -15.11 20.71
N SER A 80 25.85 -14.43 21.69
CA SER A 80 25.87 -12.97 21.79
C SER A 80 26.64 -12.30 20.64
N ILE A 81 27.74 -12.90 20.16
CA ILE A 81 28.53 -12.37 19.04
C ILE A 81 27.66 -12.18 17.78
N ILE A 82 26.75 -13.11 17.51
CA ILE A 82 25.92 -13.11 16.29
C ILE A 82 24.49 -12.60 16.54
N SER A 83 24.22 -12.04 17.72
CA SER A 83 22.89 -11.56 18.13
C SER A 83 22.35 -10.39 17.32
N HIS A 84 23.19 -9.71 16.56
CA HIS A 84 22.81 -8.63 15.66
C HIS A 84 22.33 -9.14 14.28
N ILE A 85 22.51 -10.43 13.96
CA ILE A 85 22.18 -10.98 12.65
C ILE A 85 20.68 -11.32 12.56
N CYS A 86 19.96 -10.61 11.69
CA CYS A 86 18.50 -10.79 11.49
C CYS A 86 18.12 -11.80 10.39
N SER A 87 19.07 -12.27 9.58
CA SER A 87 18.84 -13.21 8.48
C SER A 87 19.42 -14.59 8.81
N TYR A 88 18.59 -15.63 8.73
CA TYR A 88 19.03 -16.99 8.96
C TYR A 88 20.10 -17.45 7.95
N SER A 89 20.05 -16.99 6.70
CA SER A 89 21.09 -17.30 5.70
C SER A 89 22.43 -16.74 6.13
N LYS A 90 22.49 -15.43 6.42
CA LYS A 90 23.71 -14.76 6.89
C LYS A 90 24.25 -15.43 8.16
N LEU A 91 23.38 -15.75 9.10
CA LEU A 91 23.73 -16.44 10.34
C LEU A 91 24.38 -17.80 10.06
N LYS A 92 23.76 -18.62 9.19
CA LYS A 92 24.28 -19.94 8.80
C LYS A 92 25.68 -19.80 8.19
N ASP A 93 25.87 -18.82 7.31
CA ASP A 93 27.15 -18.57 6.64
C ASP A 93 28.22 -18.08 7.62
N THR A 94 27.87 -17.20 8.55
CA THR A 94 28.76 -16.74 9.63
C THR A 94 29.19 -17.90 10.54
N ILE A 95 28.26 -18.75 10.97
CA ILE A 95 28.58 -19.93 11.80
C ILE A 95 29.48 -20.90 11.02
N ALA A 96 29.19 -21.16 9.74
CA ALA A 96 30.03 -22.01 8.90
C ALA A 96 31.44 -21.42 8.73
N SER A 97 31.57 -20.11 8.57
CA SER A 97 32.85 -19.41 8.49
C SER A 97 33.63 -19.53 9.81
N ASN A 98 32.98 -19.33 10.96
CA ASN A 98 33.59 -19.51 12.27
C ASN A 98 34.07 -20.95 12.51
N ILE A 99 33.29 -21.96 12.11
CA ILE A 99 33.72 -23.36 12.22
C ILE A 99 34.95 -23.63 11.34
N ARG A 100 35.00 -23.06 10.12
CA ARG A 100 36.15 -23.21 9.21
C ARG A 100 37.39 -22.48 9.73
N SER A 101 37.26 -21.27 10.26
CA SER A 101 38.39 -20.47 10.76
C SER A 101 39.03 -21.07 12.01
N ILE A 102 38.23 -21.79 12.80
CA ILE A 102 38.70 -22.49 14.00
C ILE A 102 39.57 -23.72 13.65
N ARG A 103 39.39 -24.37 12.49
CA ARG A 103 40.14 -25.59 12.15
C ARG A 103 41.64 -25.31 11.99
N PHE A 104 42.44 -25.81 12.94
CA PHE A 104 43.90 -25.81 12.80
C PHE A 104 44.32 -26.79 11.72
N ASN A 105 45.13 -26.29 10.79
CA ASN A 105 45.71 -27.12 9.77
C ASN A 105 47.17 -27.41 10.12
N PHE A 106 47.46 -28.66 10.54
CA PHE A 106 48.81 -29.12 10.84
C PHE A 106 49.74 -29.10 9.63
N THR A 107 49.20 -28.96 8.41
CA THR A 107 49.97 -28.97 7.17
C THR A 107 50.45 -27.59 6.72
N LYS A 108 50.17 -26.52 7.47
CA LYS A 108 50.79 -25.21 7.17
C LYS A 108 52.28 -25.30 7.45
N THR A 109 53.05 -25.49 6.39
CA THR A 109 54.51 -25.40 6.39
C THR A 109 54.91 -24.04 6.96
N SER A 110 55.80 -24.06 7.96
CA SER A 110 56.48 -22.84 8.39
C SER A 110 57.31 -22.31 7.22
N ALA A 111 57.47 -20.99 7.12
CA ALA A 111 58.34 -20.37 6.11
C ALA A 111 59.80 -20.85 6.19
N THR A 112 60.18 -21.47 7.32
CA THR A 112 61.50 -22.02 7.59
C THR A 112 61.66 -23.49 7.18
N GLY A 113 60.64 -24.12 6.56
CA GLY A 113 60.72 -25.50 6.05
C GLY A 113 60.66 -26.61 7.11
N TRP A 114 60.63 -26.27 8.40
CA TRP A 114 60.50 -27.26 9.47
C TRP A 114 59.05 -27.75 9.58
N ILE A 115 58.84 -29.02 9.25
CA ILE A 115 57.56 -29.71 9.43
C ILE A 115 57.50 -30.19 10.89
N TYR A 116 56.83 -29.41 11.75
CA TYR A 116 56.53 -29.86 13.10
C TYR A 116 55.57 -31.06 13.04
N LYS A 117 56.00 -32.22 13.55
CA LYS A 117 55.18 -33.43 13.69
C LYS A 117 54.73 -33.56 15.15
N PRO A 118 53.54 -33.07 15.52
CA PRO A 118 53.08 -33.17 16.91
C PRO A 118 52.91 -34.63 17.31
N SER A 119 53.14 -34.90 18.61
CA SER A 119 52.90 -36.21 19.18
C SER A 119 51.42 -36.63 19.01
N PRO A 120 51.11 -37.93 18.96
CA PRO A 120 49.74 -38.41 18.88
C PRO A 120 48.83 -37.85 19.99
N ALA A 121 49.38 -37.68 21.21
CA ALA A 121 48.67 -37.10 22.34
C ALA A 121 48.25 -35.64 22.07
N ILE A 122 49.16 -34.81 21.56
CA ILE A 122 48.87 -33.41 21.20
C ILE A 122 47.82 -33.36 20.08
N LYS A 123 47.97 -34.20 19.04
CA LYS A 123 46.97 -34.31 17.96
C LYS A 123 45.58 -34.67 18.50
N SER A 124 45.52 -35.60 19.45
CA SER A 124 44.27 -36.03 20.09
C SER A 124 43.62 -34.89 20.89
N GLN A 125 44.39 -34.20 21.74
CA GLN A 125 43.90 -33.06 22.51
C GLN A 125 43.37 -31.94 21.62
N ILE A 126 44.10 -31.60 20.55
CA ILE A 126 43.68 -30.58 19.60
C ILE A 126 42.39 -30.99 18.87
N ARG A 127 42.28 -32.26 18.43
CA ARG A 127 41.06 -32.79 17.82
C ARG A 127 39.87 -32.72 18.79
N ALA A 128 40.07 -33.10 20.04
CA ALA A 128 39.03 -33.04 21.08
C ALA A 128 38.57 -31.60 21.33
N TYR A 129 39.50 -30.65 21.41
CA TYR A 129 39.18 -29.23 21.52
C TYR A 129 38.33 -28.75 20.34
N TYR A 130 38.69 -29.10 19.11
CA TYR A 130 37.91 -28.70 17.93
C TYR A 130 36.54 -29.36 17.82
N ALA A 131 36.45 -30.64 18.18
CA ALA A 131 35.16 -31.33 18.27
C ALA A 131 34.23 -30.62 19.27
N LYS A 132 34.76 -30.18 20.43
CA LYS A 132 34.00 -29.38 21.41
C LYS A 132 33.57 -28.03 20.83
N GLN A 133 34.46 -27.31 20.17
CA GLN A 133 34.14 -26.00 19.57
C GLN A 133 33.06 -26.12 18.47
N GLU A 134 33.16 -27.14 17.61
CA GLU A 134 32.20 -27.44 16.56
C GLU A 134 30.84 -27.83 17.14
N LEU A 135 30.81 -28.66 18.18
CA LEU A 135 29.59 -29.01 18.91
C LEU A 135 28.90 -27.76 19.48
N GLU A 136 29.65 -26.89 20.15
CA GLU A 136 29.10 -25.65 20.71
C GLU A 136 28.53 -24.70 19.63
N TRP A 137 29.20 -24.55 18.49
CA TRP A 137 28.68 -23.77 17.36
C TRP A 137 27.43 -24.40 16.73
N ASN A 138 27.39 -25.72 16.65
CA ASN A 138 26.20 -26.44 16.21
C ASN A 138 25.04 -26.28 17.20
N THR A 139 25.31 -26.23 18.50
CA THR A 139 24.31 -25.89 19.54
C THR A 139 23.79 -24.48 19.31
N VAL A 140 24.65 -23.46 19.14
CA VAL A 140 24.24 -22.08 18.83
C VAL A 140 23.35 -22.04 17.58
N ARG A 141 23.74 -22.75 16.51
CA ARG A 141 22.95 -22.88 15.29
C ARG A 141 21.58 -23.47 15.55
N GLY A 142 21.50 -24.54 16.35
CA GLY A 142 20.25 -25.19 16.77
C GLY A 142 19.33 -24.24 17.54
N LEU A 143 19.88 -23.41 18.43
CA LEU A 143 19.14 -22.42 19.20
C LEU A 143 18.55 -21.33 18.31
N TYR A 144 19.34 -20.74 17.41
CA TYR A 144 18.81 -19.78 16.45
C TYR A 144 17.77 -20.40 15.53
N LEU A 145 17.98 -21.63 15.05
CA LEU A 145 16.99 -22.37 14.28
C LEU A 145 15.65 -22.46 15.02
N CYS A 146 15.69 -22.79 16.31
CA CYS A 146 14.50 -22.83 17.16
C CYS A 146 13.85 -21.45 17.28
N ILE A 147 14.62 -20.38 17.51
CA ILE A 147 14.13 -19.00 17.60
C ILE A 147 13.46 -18.55 16.30
N PHE A 148 14.11 -18.76 15.16
CA PHE A 148 13.56 -18.38 13.84
C PHE A 148 12.31 -19.19 13.51
N LYS A 149 12.28 -20.50 13.79
CA LYS A 149 11.07 -21.33 13.64
C LYS A 149 9.94 -20.82 14.52
N THR A 150 10.21 -20.58 15.81
CA THR A 150 9.22 -20.06 16.76
C THR A 150 8.70 -18.69 16.33
N LYS A 151 9.57 -17.76 15.91
CA LYS A 151 9.15 -16.46 15.37
C LYS A 151 8.28 -16.62 14.11
N ARG A 152 8.63 -17.53 13.20
CA ARG A 152 7.83 -17.81 12.00
C ARG A 152 6.44 -18.33 12.36
N LEU A 153 6.33 -19.18 13.38
CA LEU A 153 5.05 -19.71 13.88
C LEU A 153 4.23 -18.65 14.64
N LEU A 154 4.89 -17.85 15.49
CA LEU A 154 4.23 -16.85 16.34
C LEU A 154 3.89 -15.56 15.59
N SER A 155 4.65 -15.17 14.57
CA SER A 155 4.44 -13.91 13.86
C SER A 155 3.01 -13.75 13.31
N PRO A 156 2.41 -14.75 12.62
CA PRO A 156 1.02 -14.68 12.21
C PRO A 156 0.04 -14.57 13.39
N LEU A 157 0.32 -15.23 14.52
CA LEU A 157 -0.53 -15.17 15.71
C LEU A 157 -0.47 -13.79 16.37
N ILE A 158 0.73 -13.25 16.55
CA ILE A 158 0.95 -11.89 17.08
C ILE A 158 0.28 -10.87 16.16
N TYR A 159 0.44 -11.02 14.85
CA TYR A 159 -0.17 -10.12 13.87
C TYR A 159 -1.70 -10.19 13.91
N LYS A 160 -2.29 -11.39 13.90
CA LYS A 160 -3.73 -11.59 14.06
C LYS A 160 -4.24 -11.03 15.38
N TRP A 161 -3.51 -11.21 16.47
CA TRP A 161 -3.85 -10.66 17.77
C TRP A 161 -3.82 -9.13 17.76
N ARG A 162 -2.79 -8.50 17.17
CA ARG A 162 -2.71 -7.04 17.01
C ARG A 162 -3.88 -6.50 16.18
N ILE A 163 -4.21 -7.17 15.07
CA ILE A 163 -5.39 -6.81 14.26
C ILE A 163 -6.66 -6.91 15.11
N ALA A 164 -6.86 -8.02 15.81
CA ALA A 164 -8.05 -8.22 16.65
C ALA A 164 -8.16 -7.15 17.75
N GLN A 165 -7.04 -6.70 18.33
CA GLN A 165 -7.04 -5.57 19.27
C GLN A 165 -7.52 -4.27 18.62
N CYS A 166 -7.06 -3.97 17.40
CA CYS A 166 -7.48 -2.77 16.68
C CYS A 166 -8.96 -2.84 16.30
N LEU A 167 -9.43 -3.99 15.80
CA LEU A 167 -10.82 -4.19 15.39
C LEU A 167 -11.81 -4.13 16.55
N ARG A 168 -11.38 -4.44 17.78
CA ARG A 168 -12.20 -4.27 18.99
C ARG A 168 -12.40 -2.79 19.37
N ARG A 169 -11.46 -1.92 18.97
CA ARG A 169 -11.48 -0.50 19.29
C ARG A 169 -11.77 0.29 18.03
N VAL A 170 -13.04 0.29 17.65
CA VAL A 170 -13.53 1.08 16.53
C VAL A 170 -13.68 2.53 16.98
N LYS A 171 -13.10 3.47 16.23
CA LYS A 171 -13.11 4.90 16.59
C LYS A 171 -14.42 5.59 16.22
N ASN A 172 -15.04 5.20 15.10
CA ASN A 172 -16.27 5.77 14.58
C ASN A 172 -17.26 4.67 14.16
N THR A 173 -18.54 4.89 14.45
CA THR A 173 -19.63 3.96 14.11
C THR A 173 -20.27 4.31 12.77
N GLU A 174 -20.39 5.60 12.50
CA GLU A 174 -20.97 6.18 11.28
C GLU A 174 -19.86 6.71 10.36
N ASP A 175 -20.16 6.76 9.06
CA ASP A 175 -19.28 7.40 8.08
C ASP A 175 -19.29 8.92 8.28
N PRO A 176 -18.13 9.60 8.34
CA PRO A 176 -18.10 11.03 8.62
C PRO A 176 -18.67 11.90 7.50
N VAL A 177 -18.85 11.37 6.29
CA VAL A 177 -19.39 12.12 5.15
C VAL A 177 -20.89 11.88 5.02
N THR A 178 -21.34 10.63 5.10
CA THR A 178 -22.78 10.33 4.95
C THR A 178 -23.57 10.44 6.25
N LEU A 179 -22.89 10.45 7.41
CA LEU A 179 -23.51 10.42 8.75
C LEU A 179 -24.46 9.22 8.96
N GLU A 180 -24.27 8.17 8.16
CA GLU A 180 -25.03 6.93 8.22
C GLU A 180 -24.10 5.75 8.56
N VAL A 181 -24.69 4.66 9.04
CA VAL A 181 -23.96 3.41 9.25
C VAL A 181 -23.57 2.82 7.88
N PRO A 182 -22.28 2.56 7.61
CA PRO A 182 -21.82 2.05 6.32
C PRO A 182 -22.49 0.73 5.92
N LYS A 183 -23.03 0.69 4.70
CA LYS A 183 -23.58 -0.52 4.06
C LYS A 183 -22.45 -1.36 3.47
N LYS A 184 -21.51 -0.72 2.76
CA LYS A 184 -20.31 -1.36 2.21
C LYS A 184 -19.10 -0.94 3.02
N LEU A 185 -18.81 -1.73 4.05
CA LEU A 185 -17.87 -1.34 5.08
C LEU A 185 -16.40 -1.53 4.66
N VAL A 186 -15.60 -0.45 4.74
CA VAL A 186 -14.14 -0.48 4.60
C VAL A 186 -13.49 -0.11 5.94
N ARG A 187 -12.48 -0.89 6.36
CA ARG A 187 -11.74 -0.65 7.60
C ARG A 187 -10.33 -0.15 7.32
N ILE A 188 -9.92 0.89 8.04
CA ILE A 188 -8.53 1.35 8.11
C ILE A 188 -7.99 1.04 9.51
N ILE A 189 -6.95 0.21 9.58
CA ILE A 189 -6.34 -0.18 10.86
C ILE A 189 -5.16 0.74 11.16
N ASP A 190 -5.17 1.34 12.34
CA ASP A 190 -4.03 2.08 12.88
C ASP A 190 -3.35 1.27 13.99
N PHE A 191 -2.21 0.67 13.64
CA PHE A 191 -1.42 -0.14 14.56
C PHE A 191 -0.69 0.67 15.65
N ALA A 192 -0.45 1.97 15.43
CA ALA A 192 0.23 2.82 16.40
C ALA A 192 -0.70 3.11 17.58
N ASN A 193 -1.94 3.49 17.27
CA ASN A 193 -2.98 3.81 18.25
C ASN A 193 -3.81 2.59 18.69
N LYS A 194 -3.65 1.44 18.03
CA LYS A 194 -4.41 0.21 18.26
C LYS A 194 -5.93 0.42 18.12
N ILE A 195 -6.33 1.16 17.09
CA ILE A 195 -7.72 1.47 16.76
C ILE A 195 -8.00 1.15 15.30
N SER A 196 -9.28 1.06 14.94
CA SER A 196 -9.71 0.99 13.54
C SER A 196 -10.76 2.04 13.23
N PHE A 197 -10.69 2.57 12.02
CA PHE A 197 -11.69 3.47 11.45
C PHE A 197 -12.55 2.71 10.45
N VAL A 198 -13.80 3.13 10.33
CA VAL A 198 -14.81 2.46 9.49
C VAL A 198 -15.40 3.49 8.53
N TYR A 199 -15.47 3.15 7.25
CA TYR A 199 -15.97 4.06 6.21
C TYR A 199 -16.90 3.34 5.27
N GLU A 200 -17.78 4.10 4.60
CA GLU A 200 -18.47 3.62 3.41
C GLU A 200 -17.47 3.52 2.25
N ALA A 201 -17.51 2.40 1.52
CA ALA A 201 -16.56 2.11 0.45
C ALA A 201 -16.53 3.19 -0.64
N ASN A 202 -17.69 3.71 -1.03
CA ASN A 202 -17.78 4.79 -2.01
C ASN A 202 -17.21 6.12 -1.46
N THR A 203 -17.44 6.43 -0.17
CA THR A 203 -16.88 7.62 0.47
C THR A 203 -15.36 7.59 0.44
N ILE A 204 -14.74 6.52 0.94
CA ILE A 204 -13.28 6.43 1.00
C ILE A 204 -12.65 6.39 -0.39
N ARG A 205 -13.30 5.71 -1.36
CA ARG A 205 -12.86 5.69 -2.75
C ARG A 205 -12.82 7.11 -3.33
N ARG A 206 -13.92 7.85 -3.24
CA ARG A 206 -13.99 9.24 -3.74
C ARG A 206 -13.01 10.16 -3.02
N ALA A 207 -12.85 10.01 -1.72
CA ALA A 207 -11.88 10.80 -0.95
C ALA A 207 -10.44 10.59 -1.45
N ILE A 208 -10.06 9.34 -1.71
CA ILE A 208 -8.74 9.00 -2.27
C ILE A 208 -8.62 9.57 -3.69
N GLU A 209 -9.61 9.35 -4.55
CA GLU A 209 -9.61 9.83 -5.93
C GLU A 209 -9.53 11.35 -6.03
N ASN A 210 -10.33 12.08 -5.24
CA ASN A 210 -10.34 13.53 -5.24
C ASN A 210 -8.99 14.13 -4.81
N ARG A 211 -8.23 13.45 -3.94
CA ARG A 211 -6.88 13.89 -3.58
C ARG A 211 -5.87 13.59 -4.67
N ILE A 212 -5.97 12.44 -5.32
CA ILE A 212 -5.07 12.06 -6.41
C ILE A 212 -5.35 12.87 -7.69
N LEU A 213 -6.61 13.20 -7.95
CA LEU A 213 -7.04 14.03 -9.08
C LEU A 213 -7.19 15.50 -8.68
N LEU A 214 -6.61 15.90 -7.55
CA LEU A 214 -6.59 17.31 -7.18
C LEU A 214 -5.89 18.09 -8.29
N SER A 215 -6.49 19.22 -8.65
CA SER A 215 -5.97 20.11 -9.70
C SER A 215 -6.11 21.54 -9.25
N ASP A 216 -5.09 22.32 -9.53
CA ASP A 216 -5.16 23.77 -9.51
C ASP A 216 -5.22 24.27 -10.95
N TYR A 217 -6.25 25.05 -11.25
CA TYR A 217 -6.59 25.42 -12.62
C TYR A 217 -6.69 24.18 -13.54
N MET A 218 -5.91 24.11 -14.63
CA MET A 218 -5.80 22.97 -15.55
C MET A 218 -4.60 22.06 -15.25
N PHE A 219 -3.85 22.35 -14.19
CA PHE A 219 -2.65 21.61 -13.81
C PHE A 219 -2.98 20.59 -12.74
N ALA A 220 -2.57 19.34 -12.96
CA ALA A 220 -2.76 18.30 -11.95
C ALA A 220 -1.79 18.53 -10.78
N GLU A 221 -2.31 18.55 -9.56
CA GLU A 221 -1.54 18.62 -8.31
C GLU A 221 -1.90 17.46 -7.37
N PRO A 222 -1.59 16.21 -7.75
CA PRO A 222 -1.97 15.04 -6.96
C PRO A 222 -1.38 15.10 -5.55
N GLN A 223 -2.19 14.77 -4.54
CA GLN A 223 -1.78 14.70 -3.14
C GLN A 223 -1.90 13.28 -2.59
N ASP A 224 -1.07 12.97 -1.59
CA ASP A 224 -1.12 11.69 -0.91
C ASP A 224 -2.50 11.46 -0.28
N PRO A 225 -3.07 10.25 -0.41
CA PRO A 225 -4.33 9.92 0.24
C PRO A 225 -4.21 10.00 1.76
N VAL A 226 -5.19 10.62 2.40
CA VAL A 226 -5.23 10.78 3.86
C VAL A 226 -6.41 10.03 4.46
N ASN A 227 -6.29 9.69 5.74
CA ASN A 227 -7.41 9.26 6.54
C ASN A 227 -8.33 10.46 6.82
N LEU A 228 -9.61 10.35 6.46
CA LEU A 228 -10.59 11.43 6.57
C LEU A 228 -10.75 11.99 8.00
N LEU A 229 -10.61 11.15 9.03
CA LEU A 229 -10.82 11.58 10.42
C LEU A 229 -9.56 12.13 11.09
N THR A 230 -8.39 11.63 10.73
CA THR A 230 -7.12 12.08 11.35
C THR A 230 -6.34 13.07 10.49
N ASN A 231 -6.71 13.22 9.22
CA ASN A 231 -5.99 13.97 8.20
C ASN A 231 -4.51 13.55 8.04
N LEU A 232 -4.16 12.34 8.49
CA LEU A 232 -2.82 11.79 8.34
C LEU A 232 -2.71 10.97 7.05
N PRO A 233 -1.57 11.03 6.34
CA PRO A 233 -1.33 10.21 5.16
C PRO A 233 -1.50 8.71 5.47
N LEU A 234 -2.14 7.99 4.54
CA LEU A 234 -2.28 6.55 4.65
C LEU A 234 -0.95 5.86 4.39
N THR A 235 -0.56 4.95 5.27
CA THR A 235 0.60 4.09 5.03
C THR A 235 0.35 3.15 3.85
N TYR A 236 1.43 2.68 3.20
CA TYR A 236 1.36 1.70 2.10
C TYR A 236 0.44 0.50 2.41
N ALA A 237 0.58 -0.09 3.60
CA ALA A 237 -0.21 -1.24 4.00
C ALA A 237 -1.70 -0.90 4.19
N GLN A 238 -2.00 0.28 4.73
CA GLN A 238 -3.38 0.77 4.86
C GLN A 238 -4.01 1.00 3.48
N LEU A 239 -3.30 1.69 2.59
CA LEU A 239 -3.80 2.00 1.24
C LEU A 239 -4.03 0.73 0.41
N MET A 240 -3.07 -0.22 0.42
CA MET A 240 -3.26 -1.54 -0.21
C MET A 240 -4.46 -2.30 0.36
N SER A 241 -4.65 -2.25 1.68
CA SER A 241 -5.80 -2.88 2.35
C SER A 241 -7.12 -2.22 1.96
N VAL A 242 -7.16 -0.89 1.84
CA VAL A 242 -8.35 -0.15 1.38
C VAL A 242 -8.68 -0.50 -0.06
N ILE A 243 -7.70 -0.45 -0.98
CA ILE A 243 -7.91 -0.78 -2.39
C ILE A 243 -8.44 -2.20 -2.55
N PHE A 244 -7.90 -3.17 -1.79
CA PHE A 244 -8.38 -4.54 -1.82
C PHE A 244 -9.83 -4.66 -1.33
N GLN A 245 -10.17 -4.03 -0.20
CA GLN A 245 -11.54 -4.01 0.33
C GLN A 245 -12.52 -3.37 -0.66
N CYS A 246 -12.18 -2.21 -1.21
CA CYS A 246 -12.96 -1.52 -2.24
C CYS A 246 -13.20 -2.42 -3.48
N LYS A 247 -12.16 -3.11 -3.97
CA LYS A 247 -12.27 -4.08 -5.06
C LYS A 247 -13.21 -5.24 -4.73
N THR A 248 -13.12 -5.80 -3.53
CA THR A 248 -14.02 -6.89 -3.10
C THR A 248 -15.49 -6.46 -2.96
N LEU A 249 -15.74 -5.18 -2.71
CA LEU A 249 -17.09 -4.61 -2.55
C LEU A 249 -17.66 -4.04 -3.86
N GLY A 250 -16.95 -4.20 -4.99
CA GLY A 250 -17.34 -3.68 -6.30
C GLY A 250 -17.17 -2.17 -6.48
N GLU A 251 -16.54 -1.48 -5.51
CA GLU A 251 -16.27 -0.03 -5.55
C GLU A 251 -14.85 0.20 -6.05
N TYR A 252 -14.61 0.05 -7.35
CA TYR A 252 -13.26 0.11 -7.92
C TYR A 252 -13.17 1.08 -9.08
N SER A 253 -12.00 1.71 -9.24
CA SER A 253 -11.72 2.64 -10.32
C SER A 253 -10.33 2.39 -10.91
N TRP A 254 -10.13 2.90 -12.12
CA TRP A 254 -8.84 2.83 -12.80
C TRP A 254 -7.72 3.51 -12.00
N ILE A 255 -8.04 4.54 -11.21
CA ILE A 255 -7.09 5.28 -10.38
C ILE A 255 -6.54 4.37 -9.28
N LEU A 256 -7.43 3.68 -8.56
CA LEU A 256 -7.04 2.73 -7.52
C LEU A 256 -6.27 1.53 -8.11
N GLU A 257 -6.63 1.10 -9.31
CA GLU A 257 -5.91 0.06 -10.04
C GLU A 257 -4.48 0.44 -10.37
N GLU A 258 -4.31 1.57 -11.03
CA GLU A 258 -2.98 2.08 -11.40
C GLU A 258 -2.15 2.37 -10.16
N LEU A 259 -2.73 2.97 -9.13
CA LEU A 259 -2.04 3.23 -7.88
C LEU A 259 -1.53 1.93 -7.25
N LYS A 260 -2.35 0.87 -7.22
CA LYS A 260 -1.93 -0.46 -6.77
C LYS A 260 -0.80 -1.02 -7.63
N ASN A 261 -0.92 -0.95 -8.96
CA ASN A 261 0.09 -1.43 -9.91
C ASN A 261 1.44 -0.72 -9.74
N ARG A 262 1.43 0.53 -9.26
CA ARG A 262 2.63 1.31 -8.93
C ARG A 262 3.06 1.21 -7.46
N ASN A 263 2.67 0.15 -6.76
CA ASN A 263 2.99 -0.10 -5.35
C ASN A 263 2.56 1.05 -4.43
N CYS A 264 1.41 1.67 -4.72
CA CYS A 264 0.86 2.80 -3.97
C CYS A 264 1.84 3.97 -3.80
N SER A 265 2.78 4.14 -4.74
CA SER A 265 3.68 5.28 -4.77
C SER A 265 3.10 6.37 -5.66
N LEU A 266 2.74 7.50 -5.06
CA LEU A 266 2.18 8.64 -5.78
C LEU A 266 3.15 9.17 -6.84
N ALA A 267 4.44 9.31 -6.52
CA ALA A 267 5.46 9.74 -7.47
C ALA A 267 5.52 8.85 -8.72
N LYS A 268 5.48 7.52 -8.54
CA LYS A 268 5.43 6.58 -9.68
C LYS A 268 4.10 6.71 -10.43
N PHE A 269 2.99 6.82 -9.72
CA PHE A 269 1.68 7.00 -10.34
C PHE A 269 1.65 8.24 -11.26
N ILE A 270 2.14 9.39 -10.78
CA ILE A 270 2.24 10.65 -11.53
C ILE A 270 3.11 10.46 -12.76
N LEU A 271 4.32 9.88 -12.59
CA LEU A 271 5.26 9.67 -13.69
C LEU A 271 4.64 8.88 -14.85
N TYR A 272 3.86 7.84 -14.57
CA TYR A 272 3.27 6.98 -15.59
C TYR A 272 1.91 7.45 -16.10
N ASN A 273 1.20 8.31 -15.36
CA ASN A 273 -0.17 8.73 -15.70
C ASN A 273 -0.31 10.26 -15.89
N SER A 274 0.79 11.01 -15.99
CA SER A 274 0.83 12.47 -16.08
C SER A 274 -0.16 13.05 -17.09
N ARG A 275 -0.13 12.55 -18.33
CA ARG A 275 -1.06 13.00 -19.39
C ARG A 275 -2.52 12.74 -19.02
N ARG A 276 -2.83 11.57 -18.44
CA ARG A 276 -4.22 11.23 -18.07
C ARG A 276 -4.74 12.11 -16.95
N ILE A 277 -3.92 12.37 -15.92
CA ILE A 277 -4.32 13.24 -14.81
C ILE A 277 -4.44 14.71 -15.27
N ASN A 278 -3.61 15.17 -16.19
CA ASN A 278 -3.72 16.51 -16.78
C ASN A 278 -5.01 16.66 -17.59
N ILE A 279 -5.37 15.65 -18.38
CA ILE A 279 -6.66 15.65 -19.10
C ILE A 279 -7.84 15.69 -18.13
N GLU A 280 -7.78 14.93 -17.02
CA GLU A 280 -8.81 15.00 -15.98
C GLU A 280 -8.84 16.36 -15.27
N ALA A 281 -7.68 17.00 -15.07
CA ALA A 281 -7.59 18.36 -14.53
C ALA A 281 -8.27 19.38 -15.46
N ILE A 282 -7.98 19.34 -16.77
CA ILE A 282 -8.65 20.17 -17.78
C ILE A 282 -10.17 19.93 -17.75
N ARG A 283 -10.61 18.66 -17.75
CA ARG A 283 -12.04 18.33 -17.69
C ARG A 283 -12.70 18.83 -16.41
N ALA A 284 -12.01 18.75 -15.27
CA ALA A 284 -12.50 19.26 -13.99
C ALA A 284 -12.58 20.79 -13.97
N PHE A 285 -11.60 21.48 -14.56
CA PHE A 285 -11.58 22.93 -14.71
C PHE A 285 -12.80 23.43 -15.49
N PHE A 286 -13.07 22.88 -16.68
CA PHE A 286 -14.20 23.28 -17.52
C PHE A 286 -15.58 22.85 -16.99
N LYS A 287 -15.64 22.11 -15.88
CA LYS A 287 -16.89 21.84 -15.13
C LYS A 287 -17.17 22.87 -14.03
N LYS A 288 -16.22 23.76 -13.73
CA LYS A 288 -16.42 24.85 -12.75
C LYS A 288 -17.39 25.90 -13.32
N SER A 289 -17.82 26.85 -12.49
CA SER A 289 -18.73 27.92 -12.91
C SER A 289 -18.16 28.74 -14.07
N ASN A 290 -19.01 29.20 -14.99
CA ASN A 290 -18.62 29.99 -16.17
C ASN A 290 -17.67 31.14 -15.84
N ARG A 291 -17.87 31.85 -14.72
CA ARG A 291 -16.98 32.94 -14.28
C ARG A 291 -15.52 32.52 -14.09
N ILE A 292 -15.26 31.29 -13.64
CA ILE A 292 -13.90 30.80 -13.38
C ILE A 292 -13.19 30.42 -14.67
N ILE A 293 -13.94 29.92 -15.66
CA ILE A 293 -13.40 29.46 -16.95
C ILE A 293 -13.37 30.58 -18.00
N MET A 294 -14.08 31.68 -17.74
CA MET A 294 -14.29 32.79 -18.67
C MET A 294 -12.97 33.37 -19.16
N ASP A 295 -12.05 33.72 -18.25
CA ASP A 295 -10.78 34.34 -18.61
C ASP A 295 -10.00 33.47 -19.60
N THR A 296 -9.94 32.15 -19.35
CA THR A 296 -9.32 31.21 -20.28
C THR A 296 -9.97 31.21 -21.66
N VAL A 297 -11.30 31.17 -21.70
CA VAL A 297 -12.06 31.07 -22.95
C VAL A 297 -11.94 32.35 -23.76
N ILE A 298 -11.94 33.51 -23.08
CA ILE A 298 -11.75 34.82 -23.70
C ILE A 298 -10.31 34.97 -24.20
N ASP A 299 -9.30 34.56 -23.42
CA ASP A 299 -7.91 34.62 -23.85
C ASP A 299 -7.65 33.74 -25.07
N PHE A 300 -8.25 32.54 -25.09
CA PHE A 300 -8.22 31.66 -26.27
C PHE A 300 -8.92 32.30 -27.48
N LEU A 301 -10.10 32.90 -27.28
CA LEU A 301 -10.79 33.62 -28.35
C LEU A 301 -9.95 34.76 -28.92
N ARG A 302 -9.36 35.59 -28.05
CA ARG A 302 -8.54 36.73 -28.48
C ARG A 302 -7.35 36.26 -29.31
N LEU A 303 -6.66 35.22 -28.86
CA LEU A 303 -5.53 34.65 -29.58
C LEU A 303 -5.94 34.19 -31.00
N GLU A 304 -7.02 33.42 -31.12
CA GLU A 304 -7.49 32.91 -32.41
C GLU A 304 -8.09 34.02 -33.29
N ALA A 305 -8.77 34.99 -32.69
CA ALA A 305 -9.31 36.16 -33.37
C ALA A 305 -8.19 37.05 -33.94
N ASP A 306 -7.09 37.25 -33.22
CA ASP A 306 -5.93 38.00 -33.68
C ASP A 306 -5.27 37.29 -34.89
N TYR A 307 -5.13 35.95 -34.84
CA TYR A 307 -4.63 35.18 -35.99
C TYR A 307 -5.53 35.26 -37.23
N ALA A 308 -6.84 35.34 -37.02
CA ALA A 308 -7.84 35.46 -38.09
C ALA A 308 -8.11 36.91 -38.52
N GLU A 309 -7.39 37.89 -37.97
CA GLU A 309 -7.60 39.34 -38.21
C GLU A 309 -9.06 39.80 -37.97
N MET A 310 -9.72 39.20 -36.97
CA MET A 310 -11.11 39.52 -36.64
C MET A 310 -11.24 40.92 -36.03
N ALA A 311 -12.24 41.68 -36.48
CA ALA A 311 -12.47 43.03 -35.98
C ALA A 311 -12.79 43.05 -34.47
N SER A 312 -12.13 43.94 -33.71
CA SER A 312 -12.21 43.94 -32.24
C SER A 312 -13.62 44.11 -31.67
N HIS A 313 -14.52 44.81 -32.37
CA HIS A 313 -15.91 44.96 -31.93
C HIS A 313 -16.68 43.63 -31.91
N LYS A 314 -16.34 42.69 -32.80
CA LYS A 314 -16.93 41.34 -32.84
C LYS A 314 -16.51 40.52 -31.63
N VAL A 315 -15.23 40.59 -31.27
CA VAL A 315 -14.70 39.97 -30.05
C VAL A 315 -15.39 40.54 -28.80
N VAL A 316 -15.57 41.86 -28.73
CA VAL A 316 -16.28 42.51 -27.61
C VAL A 316 -17.75 42.07 -27.55
N SER A 317 -18.45 42.04 -28.69
CA SER A 317 -19.84 41.55 -28.75
C SER A 317 -19.97 40.11 -28.26
N PHE A 318 -19.05 39.22 -28.63
CA PHE A 318 -19.02 37.85 -28.12
C PHE A 318 -18.79 37.82 -26.60
N ILE A 319 -17.85 38.61 -26.07
CA ILE A 319 -17.59 38.68 -24.62
C ILE A 319 -18.85 39.14 -23.86
N LEU A 320 -19.55 40.16 -24.36
CA LEU A 320 -20.81 40.61 -23.78
C LEU A 320 -21.89 39.53 -23.85
N ALA A 321 -21.96 38.76 -24.95
CA ALA A 321 -22.86 37.64 -25.09
C ALA A 321 -22.51 36.47 -24.14
N TYR A 322 -21.23 36.23 -23.90
CA TYR A 322 -20.75 35.24 -22.92
C TYR A 322 -21.27 35.57 -21.52
N ASP A 323 -21.17 36.84 -21.11
CA ASP A 323 -21.62 37.30 -19.80
C ASP A 323 -23.15 37.33 -19.65
N SER A 324 -23.85 37.81 -20.68
CA SER A 324 -25.30 38.03 -20.64
C SER A 324 -26.12 36.78 -20.95
N VAL A 325 -25.67 35.96 -21.92
CA VAL A 325 -26.40 34.79 -22.43
C VAL A 325 -25.45 33.60 -22.65
N PRO A 326 -24.87 33.02 -21.58
CA PRO A 326 -23.93 31.90 -21.69
C PRO A 326 -24.55 30.63 -22.30
N GLU A 327 -25.89 30.53 -22.32
CA GLU A 327 -26.61 29.42 -22.95
C GLU A 327 -26.73 29.54 -24.47
N ASN A 328 -26.27 30.65 -25.06
CA ASN A 328 -26.18 30.78 -26.51
C ASN A 328 -25.40 29.57 -27.09
N ILE A 329 -25.91 28.99 -28.18
CA ILE A 329 -25.38 27.76 -28.77
C ILE A 329 -23.94 27.96 -29.23
N THR A 330 -23.63 29.11 -29.83
CA THR A 330 -22.29 29.46 -30.33
C THR A 330 -21.31 29.65 -29.17
N VAL A 331 -21.73 30.32 -28.09
CA VAL A 331 -20.93 30.45 -26.86
C VAL A 331 -20.62 29.08 -26.25
N ARG A 332 -21.63 28.19 -26.09
CA ARG A 332 -21.41 26.84 -25.55
C ARG A 332 -20.54 25.98 -26.45
N LYS A 333 -20.68 26.10 -27.78
CA LYS A 333 -19.80 25.42 -28.75
C LYS A 333 -18.37 25.91 -28.57
N TRP A 334 -18.14 27.22 -28.46
CA TRP A 334 -16.81 27.79 -28.27
C TRP A 334 -16.17 27.35 -26.93
N ILE A 335 -16.94 27.30 -25.83
CA ILE A 335 -16.44 26.79 -24.53
C ILE A 335 -15.98 25.32 -24.65
N ASN A 336 -16.81 24.47 -25.26
CA ASN A 336 -16.47 23.06 -25.46
C ASN A 336 -15.26 22.90 -26.40
N HIS A 337 -15.21 23.70 -27.46
CA HIS A 337 -14.09 23.76 -28.40
C HIS A 337 -12.78 24.12 -27.70
N THR A 338 -12.81 25.16 -26.87
CA THR A 338 -11.65 25.59 -26.05
C THR A 338 -11.16 24.44 -25.17
N ARG A 339 -12.06 23.75 -24.45
CA ARG A 339 -11.71 22.57 -23.65
C ARG A 339 -11.03 21.49 -24.50
N ASP A 340 -11.64 21.17 -25.64
CA ASP A 340 -11.18 20.09 -26.50
C ASP A 340 -9.81 20.43 -27.14
N TRP A 341 -9.55 21.70 -27.44
CA TRP A 341 -8.23 22.20 -27.87
C TRP A 341 -7.15 21.97 -26.80
N TYR A 342 -7.42 22.32 -25.54
CA TYR A 342 -6.46 22.06 -24.45
C TYR A 342 -6.19 20.56 -24.25
N ILE A 343 -7.22 19.72 -24.37
CA ILE A 343 -7.08 18.25 -24.31
C ILE A 343 -6.24 17.74 -25.49
N ALA A 344 -6.48 18.26 -26.69
CA ALA A 344 -5.73 17.90 -27.89
C ALA A 344 -4.25 18.21 -27.76
N LYS A 345 -3.96 19.40 -27.25
CA LYS A 345 -2.60 19.89 -26.99
C LYS A 345 -1.88 19.01 -25.98
N GLU A 346 -2.54 18.61 -24.89
CA GLU A 346 -1.96 17.70 -23.89
C GLU A 346 -1.71 16.28 -24.46
N LEU A 347 -2.57 15.80 -25.36
CA LEU A 347 -2.38 14.52 -26.04
C LEU A 347 -1.25 14.56 -27.09
N ASN A 348 -0.92 15.75 -27.61
CA ASN A 348 0.00 15.95 -28.72
C ASN A 348 -0.35 15.08 -29.94
N ASN A 349 -1.64 14.97 -30.26
CA ASN A 349 -2.11 14.21 -31.42
C ASN A 349 -2.30 15.16 -32.62
N PRO A 350 -1.47 15.06 -33.67
CA PRO A 350 -1.50 16.00 -34.80
C PRO A 350 -2.80 15.92 -35.61
N GLU A 351 -3.44 14.76 -35.68
CA GLU A 351 -4.71 14.61 -36.42
C GLU A 351 -5.87 15.30 -35.69
N LEU A 352 -5.86 15.21 -34.36
CA LEU A 352 -6.88 15.83 -33.53
C LEU A 352 -6.71 17.35 -33.51
N LEU A 353 -5.46 17.84 -33.44
CA LEU A 353 -5.16 19.26 -33.57
C LEU A 353 -5.62 19.83 -34.92
N LYS A 354 -5.29 19.18 -36.04
CA LYS A 354 -5.77 19.60 -37.37
C LYS A 354 -7.29 19.69 -37.48
N ARG A 355 -8.00 18.73 -36.88
CA ARG A 355 -9.47 18.76 -36.85
C ARG A 355 -9.98 19.97 -36.07
N ILE A 356 -9.37 20.22 -34.91
CA ILE A 356 -9.72 21.36 -34.07
C ILE A 356 -9.41 22.67 -34.79
N ASP A 357 -8.31 22.79 -35.52
CA ASP A 357 -7.98 23.99 -36.28
C ASP A 357 -9.08 24.29 -37.33
N ILE A 358 -9.54 23.27 -38.06
CA ILE A 358 -10.67 23.42 -39.01
C ILE A 358 -11.96 23.83 -38.28
N GLU A 359 -12.26 23.22 -37.13
CA GLU A 359 -13.43 23.59 -36.33
C GLU A 359 -13.32 25.01 -35.76
N THR A 360 -12.11 25.48 -35.43
CA THR A 360 -11.84 26.86 -35.02
C THR A 360 -12.26 27.84 -36.10
N GLU A 361 -11.83 27.63 -37.35
CA GLU A 361 -12.18 28.52 -38.48
C GLU A 361 -13.70 28.60 -38.68
N ILE A 362 -14.39 27.46 -38.64
CA ILE A 362 -15.85 27.38 -38.78
C ILE A 362 -16.55 28.14 -37.64
N LEU A 363 -16.07 28.00 -36.41
CA LEU A 363 -16.67 28.68 -35.27
C LEU A 363 -16.38 30.18 -35.26
N LEU A 364 -15.19 30.62 -35.68
CA LEU A 364 -14.87 32.04 -35.82
C LEU A 364 -15.74 32.71 -36.88
N ASP A 365 -15.99 32.06 -38.02
CA ASP A 365 -16.93 32.55 -39.04
C ASP A 365 -18.37 32.64 -38.50
N ALA A 366 -18.80 31.65 -37.71
CA ALA A 366 -20.11 31.71 -37.05
C ALA A 366 -20.20 32.88 -36.04
N ILE A 367 -19.15 33.09 -35.24
CA ILE A 367 -19.06 34.21 -34.29
C ILE A 367 -19.11 35.55 -35.04
N TYR A 368 -18.35 35.68 -36.13
CA TYR A 368 -18.29 36.90 -36.93
C TYR A 368 -19.64 37.27 -37.58
N LYS A 369 -20.43 36.27 -37.95
CA LYS A 369 -21.76 36.43 -38.55
C LYS A 369 -22.85 36.74 -37.51
N GLU A 370 -22.77 36.13 -36.33
CA GLU A 370 -23.81 36.22 -35.31
C GLU A 370 -23.71 37.46 -34.42
N PHE A 371 -22.48 37.81 -34.02
CA PHE A 371 -22.13 39.01 -33.25
C PHE A 371 -21.47 40.01 -34.18
#